data_AF-A0A958MQM9-F1
#
_entry.id   AF-A0A958MQM9-F1
#
_cell.length_a   1.000
_cell.length_b   1.000
_cell.length_c   1.000
_cell.angle_alpha   90.00
_cell.angle_beta   90.00
_cell.angle_gamma   90.00
#
_symmetry.space_group_name_H-M   'P 1'
#
loop_
_entity.id
_entity.type
_entity.pdbx_description
1 polymer ?
#
loop_
_entity_poly.entity_id
_entity_poly.type
_entity_poly.pdbx_seq_one_letter_code
_entity_poly.pdbx_strand_id
1 'polypeptide(L)'
;MDKLQWIRDLVLAEQQMEESGVVDFSAGFDPGKDVEQATIEFMNDLKATFVESASAFNQLKGSSVGNVKIYGISKTKADFMLFRNGYKLIFALRKPGLIGVRFNLIGSSFLPGQEPDQAAGGKEDFLKAAWGAFGELKWTYNDQLINLDYLVRYYLSRFIRESSK
;
A
#
# COMPACT_ATOMS: atom_id res chain seq x y z
N MET A 1 -16.26 1.52 1.94
CA MET A 1 -17.09 2.66 2.40
C MET A 1 -18.55 2.28 2.48
N ASP A 2 -19.23 2.60 3.58
CA ASP A 2 -20.69 2.59 3.62
C ASP A 2 -21.19 3.67 2.65
N LYS A 3 -22.01 3.32 1.64
CA LYS A 3 -22.42 4.24 0.54
C LYS A 3 -23.07 5.53 1.02
N LEU A 4 -23.51 5.57 2.28
CA LEU A 4 -24.22 6.67 2.91
C LEU A 4 -23.33 7.58 3.76
N GLN A 5 -22.05 7.27 3.96
CA GLN A 5 -21.20 8.06 4.86
C GLN A 5 -21.05 9.51 4.38
N TRP A 6 -20.74 9.71 3.10
CA TRP A 6 -20.63 11.06 2.53
C TRP A 6 -21.95 11.84 2.57
N ILE A 7 -23.10 11.15 2.49
CA ILE A 7 -24.41 11.78 2.67
C ILE A 7 -24.60 12.24 4.12
N ARG A 8 -24.20 11.42 5.10
CA ARG A 8 -24.26 11.81 6.52
C ARG A 8 -23.37 13.02 6.79
N ASP A 9 -22.16 13.03 6.23
CA ASP A 9 -21.21 14.15 6.39
C ASP A 9 -21.80 15.44 5.79
N LEU A 10 -22.48 15.33 4.64
CA LEU A 10 -23.17 16.45 3.99
C LEU A 10 -24.35 16.98 4.83
N VAL A 11 -25.14 16.09 5.44
CA VAL A 11 -26.25 16.47 6.34
C VAL A 11 -25.72 17.18 7.59
N LEU A 12 -24.63 16.70 8.18
CA LEU A 12 -24.02 17.32 9.35
C LEU A 12 -23.44 18.71 9.02
N ALA A 13 -22.82 18.84 7.85
CA ALA A 13 -22.32 20.12 7.36
C ALA A 13 -23.44 21.14 7.16
N GLU A 14 -24.56 20.73 6.57
CA GLU A 14 -25.76 21.57 6.39
C GLU A 14 -26.31 22.08 7.73
N GLN A 15 -26.53 21.17 8.70
CA GLN A 15 -27.02 21.53 10.04
C GLN A 15 -26.09 22.51 10.75
N GLN A 16 -24.78 22.30 10.66
CA GLN A 16 -23.79 23.18 11.29
C GLN A 16 -23.75 24.57 10.64
N MET A 17 -23.96 24.65 9.31
CA MET A 17 -24.07 25.93 8.60
C MET A 17 -25.35 26.69 9.01
N GLU A 18 -26.47 25.99 9.19
CA GLU A 18 -27.72 26.59 9.69
C GLU A 18 -27.57 27.13 11.12
N GLU A 19 -26.93 26.37 12.01
CA GLU A 19 -26.76 26.75 13.42
C GLU A 19 -25.75 27.88 13.62
N SER A 20 -24.66 27.89 12.85
CA SER A 20 -23.57 28.87 13.00
C SER A 20 -23.76 30.14 12.17
N GLY A 21 -24.60 30.09 11.12
CA GLY A 21 -24.74 31.16 10.14
C GLY A 21 -23.47 31.42 9.31
N VAL A 22 -22.46 30.55 9.41
CA VAL A 22 -21.19 30.64 8.67
C VAL A 22 -21.16 29.53 7.62
N VAL A 23 -20.90 29.91 6.36
CA VAL A 23 -20.74 28.95 5.27
C VAL A 23 -19.30 28.44 5.28
N ASP A 24 -19.11 27.16 5.63
CA ASP A 24 -17.82 26.47 5.51
C ASP A 24 -17.77 25.66 4.21
N PHE A 25 -17.06 26.19 3.21
CA PHE A 25 -16.87 25.53 1.92
C PHE A 25 -15.95 24.29 1.97
N SER A 26 -15.32 24.01 3.12
CA SER A 26 -14.51 22.81 3.35
C SER A 26 -15.25 21.69 4.09
N ALA A 27 -16.49 21.95 4.53
CA ALA A 27 -17.29 20.98 5.25
C ALA A 27 -17.69 19.81 4.33
N GLY A 28 -16.98 18.68 4.47
CA GLY A 28 -17.25 17.43 3.75
C GLY A 28 -16.22 17.02 2.69
N PHE A 29 -15.21 17.85 2.41
CA PHE A 29 -14.10 17.48 1.50
C PHE A 29 -12.78 18.03 2.02
N ASP A 30 -11.98 17.14 2.63
CA ASP A 30 -10.62 17.45 3.10
C ASP A 30 -9.63 16.61 2.28
N PRO A 31 -9.06 17.17 1.19
CA PRO A 31 -8.20 16.44 0.28
C PRO A 31 -7.01 15.75 0.97
N GLY A 32 -6.53 16.30 2.08
CA GLY A 32 -5.42 15.73 2.83
C GLY A 32 -5.81 14.45 3.56
N LYS A 33 -6.94 14.49 4.27
CA LYS A 33 -7.49 13.32 4.97
C LYS A 33 -7.95 12.24 4.00
N ASP A 34 -8.58 12.65 2.90
CA ASP A 34 -9.07 11.72 1.88
C ASP A 34 -7.93 10.93 1.24
N VAL A 35 -6.81 11.58 0.92
CA VAL A 35 -5.63 10.90 0.38
C VAL A 35 -5.01 9.95 1.40
N GLU A 36 -4.93 10.35 2.68
CA GLU A 36 -4.40 9.48 3.72
C GLU A 36 -5.26 8.23 3.90
N GLN A 37 -6.56 8.39 4.05
CA GLN A 37 -7.52 7.29 4.20
C GLN A 37 -7.48 6.36 2.98
N ALA A 38 -7.54 6.92 1.77
CA ALA A 38 -7.47 6.14 0.53
C ALA A 38 -6.12 5.41 0.38
N THR A 39 -5.03 5.97 0.91
CA THR A 39 -3.73 5.28 0.91
C THR A 39 -3.73 4.07 1.83
N ILE A 40 -4.31 4.19 3.02
CA ILE A 40 -4.44 3.08 3.97
C ILE A 40 -5.34 1.99 3.38
N GLU A 41 -6.47 2.38 2.78
CA GLU A 41 -7.39 1.45 2.12
C GLU A 41 -6.70 0.70 0.99
N PHE A 42 -6.01 1.41 0.08
CA PHE A 42 -5.28 0.78 -1.02
C PHE A 42 -4.19 -0.19 -0.52
N MET A 43 -3.46 0.16 0.54
CA MET A 43 -2.48 -0.73 1.16
C MET A 43 -3.11 -2.00 1.75
N ASN A 44 -4.29 -1.87 2.36
CA ASN A 44 -5.02 -3.02 2.91
C ASN A 44 -5.56 -3.94 1.81
N ASP A 45 -6.14 -3.37 0.76
CA ASP A 45 -6.61 -4.12 -0.41
C ASP A 45 -5.45 -4.85 -1.08
N LEU A 46 -4.34 -4.14 -1.31
CA LEU A 46 -3.12 -4.72 -1.87
C LEU A 46 -2.59 -5.89 -1.04
N LYS A 47 -2.52 -5.72 0.29
CA LYS A 47 -2.12 -6.77 1.21
C LYS A 47 -3.07 -7.97 1.12
N ALA A 48 -4.38 -7.75 1.08
CA ALA A 48 -5.39 -8.82 0.99
C ALA A 48 -5.22 -9.61 -0.31
N THR A 49 -5.06 -8.95 -1.45
CA THR A 49 -4.83 -9.60 -2.75
C THR A 49 -3.51 -10.40 -2.76
N PHE A 50 -2.46 -9.90 -2.12
CA PHE A 50 -1.22 -10.66 -1.94
C PHE A 50 -1.40 -11.88 -1.05
N VAL A 51 -2.16 -11.78 0.04
CA VAL A 51 -2.47 -12.92 0.94
C VAL A 51 -3.21 -14.01 0.18
N GLU A 52 -4.24 -13.64 -0.58
CA GLU A 52 -4.98 -14.58 -1.41
C GLU A 52 -4.07 -15.25 -2.45
N SER A 53 -3.33 -14.45 -3.23
CA SER A 53 -2.44 -14.96 -4.29
C SER A 53 -1.30 -15.84 -3.75
N ALA A 54 -0.69 -15.45 -2.63
CA ALA A 54 0.37 -16.22 -1.99
C ALA A 54 -0.17 -17.52 -1.37
N SER A 55 -1.38 -17.49 -0.80
CA SER A 55 -2.05 -18.69 -0.29
C SER A 55 -2.31 -19.69 -1.42
N ALA A 56 -2.89 -19.23 -2.53
CA ALA A 56 -3.13 -20.05 -3.71
C ALA A 56 -1.82 -20.65 -4.27
N PHE A 57 -0.76 -19.85 -4.39
CA PHE A 57 0.56 -20.33 -4.80
C PHE A 57 1.12 -21.42 -3.86
N ASN A 58 1.08 -21.17 -2.55
CA ASN A 58 1.59 -22.12 -1.56
C ASN A 58 0.80 -23.45 -1.59
N GLN A 59 -0.52 -23.37 -1.75
CA GLN A 59 -1.38 -24.55 -1.87
C GLN A 59 -1.06 -25.37 -3.13
N LEU A 60 -0.98 -24.71 -4.29
CA LEU A 60 -0.71 -25.38 -5.58
C LEU A 60 0.70 -25.98 -5.65
N LYS A 61 1.67 -25.37 -4.97
CA LYS A 61 3.05 -25.89 -4.88
C LYS A 61 3.13 -27.22 -4.13
N GLY A 62 2.22 -27.49 -3.18
CA GLY A 62 2.12 -28.76 -2.47
C GLY A 62 3.26 -29.09 -1.47
N SER A 63 4.28 -28.25 -1.34
CA SER A 63 5.38 -28.40 -0.37
C SER A 63 5.42 -27.22 0.59
N SER A 64 5.62 -27.50 1.89
CA SER A 64 5.74 -26.48 2.95
C SER A 64 7.08 -25.75 2.96
N VAL A 65 8.10 -26.31 2.30
CA VAL A 65 9.45 -25.74 2.27
C VAL A 65 9.48 -24.51 1.38
N GLY A 66 9.86 -23.36 1.93
CA GLY A 66 9.95 -22.11 1.18
C GLY A 66 8.59 -21.58 0.74
N ASN A 67 7.59 -21.63 1.62
CA ASN A 67 6.33 -20.92 1.43
C ASN A 67 6.52 -19.42 1.51
N VAL A 68 5.71 -18.67 0.76
CA VAL A 68 5.62 -17.23 0.88
C VAL A 68 4.86 -16.90 2.16
N LYS A 69 5.49 -16.13 3.06
CA LYS A 69 4.86 -15.63 4.28
C LYS A 69 4.62 -14.13 4.14
N ILE A 70 3.50 -13.64 4.66
CA ILE A 70 3.17 -12.21 4.65
C ILE A 70 3.03 -11.73 6.09
N TYR A 71 3.66 -10.61 6.39
CA TYR A 71 3.69 -10.00 7.72
C TYR A 71 3.27 -8.53 7.63
N GLY A 72 2.45 -8.07 8.58
CA GLY A 72 2.32 -6.63 8.83
C GLY A 72 3.55 -6.10 9.58
N ILE A 73 3.89 -4.84 9.37
CA ILE A 73 4.99 -4.17 10.09
C ILE A 73 4.42 -3.44 11.29
N SER A 74 4.85 -3.81 12.49
CA SER A 74 4.39 -3.19 13.74
C SER A 74 4.68 -1.69 13.78
N LYS A 75 3.80 -0.93 14.45
CA LYS A 75 3.89 0.54 14.59
C LYS A 75 3.76 1.32 13.27
N THR A 76 3.25 0.68 12.21
CA THR A 76 2.89 1.34 10.95
C THR A 76 1.37 1.23 10.75
N LYS A 77 0.80 2.12 9.93
CA LYS A 77 -0.65 2.12 9.68
C LYS A 77 -1.10 0.93 8.82
N ALA A 78 -0.34 0.62 7.77
CA ALA A 78 -0.73 -0.39 6.80
C ALA A 78 0.46 -1.14 6.15
N ASP A 79 1.70 -0.92 6.59
CA ASP A 79 2.86 -1.49 5.92
C ASP A 79 2.91 -3.01 6.10
N PHE A 80 3.40 -3.69 5.06
CA PHE A 80 3.51 -5.13 5.08
C PHE A 80 4.70 -5.61 4.23
N MET A 81 5.10 -6.85 4.45
CA MET A 81 6.18 -7.48 3.69
C MET A 81 5.87 -8.94 3.36
N LEU A 82 6.33 -9.37 2.20
CA LEU A 82 6.46 -10.77 1.83
C LEU A 82 7.85 -11.26 2.24
N PHE A 83 7.93 -12.49 2.72
CA PHE A 83 9.17 -13.12 3.14
C PHE A 83 9.24 -14.56 2.64
N ARG A 84 10.38 -14.93 2.05
CA ARG A 84 10.68 -16.29 1.58
C ARG A 84 12.19 -16.44 1.43
N ASN A 85 12.78 -17.49 2.01
CA ASN A 85 14.19 -17.85 1.86
C ASN A 85 15.19 -16.70 2.11
N GLY A 86 14.95 -15.87 3.15
CA GLY A 86 15.82 -14.72 3.42
C GLY A 86 15.59 -13.52 2.50
N TYR A 87 14.72 -13.64 1.49
CA TYR A 87 14.32 -12.55 0.60
C TYR A 87 13.05 -11.86 1.11
N LYS A 88 13.03 -10.53 1.02
CA LYS A 88 11.92 -9.67 1.44
C LYS A 88 11.46 -8.79 0.29
N LEU A 89 10.16 -8.63 0.15
CA LEU A 89 9.53 -7.57 -0.62
C LEU A 89 8.68 -6.75 0.34
N ILE A 90 8.93 -5.46 0.42
CA ILE A 90 8.35 -4.56 1.41
C ILE A 90 7.53 -3.49 0.69
N PHE A 91 6.30 -3.30 1.15
CA PHE A 91 5.42 -2.18 0.79
C PHE A 91 5.31 -1.27 2.00
N ALA A 92 5.71 -0.01 1.83
CA ALA A 92 5.77 0.96 2.92
C ALA A 92 5.11 2.30 2.54
N LEU A 93 4.29 2.82 3.44
CA LEU A 93 3.75 4.16 3.34
C LEU A 93 4.86 5.19 3.56
N ARG A 94 5.21 5.96 2.52
CA ARG A 94 6.23 7.02 2.63
C ARG A 94 5.61 8.34 3.08
N LYS A 95 4.46 8.68 2.51
CA LYS A 95 3.61 9.81 2.87
C LYS A 95 2.20 9.57 2.28
N PRO A 96 1.16 10.28 2.71
CA PRO A 96 -0.15 10.21 2.05
C PRO A 96 -0.02 10.34 0.53
N GLY A 97 -0.55 9.36 -0.20
CA GLY A 97 -0.50 9.28 -1.65
C GLY A 97 0.82 8.77 -2.26
N LEU A 98 1.76 8.28 -1.44
CA LEU A 98 3.03 7.72 -1.92
C LEU A 98 3.40 6.43 -1.17
N ILE A 99 3.45 5.33 -1.92
CA ILE A 99 3.83 4.01 -1.41
C ILE A 99 5.15 3.60 -2.07
N GLY A 100 6.12 3.21 -1.24
CA GLY A 100 7.40 2.67 -1.67
C GLY A 100 7.35 1.15 -1.73
N VAL A 101 7.93 0.58 -2.78
CA VAL A 101 8.05 -0.87 -3.00
C VAL A 101 9.52 -1.22 -3.16
N ARG A 102 10.04 -2.07 -2.28
CA ARG A 102 11.47 -2.43 -2.27
C ARG A 102 11.71 -3.90 -2.05
N PHE A 103 12.76 -4.43 -2.69
CA PHE A 103 13.27 -5.77 -2.48
C PHE A 103 14.54 -5.75 -1.64
N ASN A 104 14.62 -6.61 -0.63
CA ASN A 104 15.79 -6.75 0.24
C ASN A 104 16.20 -8.23 0.35
N LEU A 105 17.49 -8.52 0.17
CA LEU A 105 18.08 -9.83 0.47
C LEU A 105 18.77 -9.76 1.84
N ILE A 106 18.38 -10.62 2.78
CA ILE A 106 19.09 -10.76 4.07
C ILE A 106 20.35 -11.57 3.79
N GLY A 107 21.46 -10.89 3.52
CA GLY A 107 22.77 -11.54 3.30
C GLY A 107 23.91 -10.62 2.85
N SER A 108 23.63 -9.44 2.29
CA SER A 108 24.68 -8.58 1.72
C SER A 108 25.18 -7.42 2.60
N SER A 109 24.59 -7.16 3.78
CA SER A 109 24.97 -5.99 4.59
C SER A 109 24.98 -6.26 6.09
N PHE A 110 26.06 -6.87 6.55
CA PHE A 110 26.56 -6.67 7.91
C PHE A 110 28.00 -6.16 7.81
N LEU A 111 28.16 -4.90 7.40
CA LEU A 111 29.38 -4.13 7.66
C LEU A 111 29.13 -3.29 8.93
N PRO A 112 29.94 -3.44 9.98
CA PRO A 112 29.79 -2.64 11.20
C PRO A 112 30.06 -1.16 10.89
N GLY A 113 29.09 -0.29 11.17
CA GLY A 113 29.26 1.17 11.08
C GLY A 113 28.38 1.90 10.06
N GLN A 114 27.55 1.20 9.28
CA GLN A 114 26.54 1.85 8.44
C GLN A 114 25.20 1.94 9.16
N GLU A 115 24.61 3.14 9.19
CA GLU A 115 23.22 3.33 9.58
C GLU A 115 22.31 2.40 8.76
N PRO A 116 21.28 1.78 9.38
CA PRO A 116 20.52 0.67 8.80
C PRO A 116 19.69 1.02 7.55
N ASP A 117 19.73 2.26 7.06
CA ASP A 117 18.87 2.74 5.98
C ASP A 117 19.58 2.85 4.60
N GLN A 118 20.90 2.69 4.53
CA GLN A 118 21.65 2.92 3.27
C GLN A 118 22.37 1.70 2.67
N ALA A 119 22.39 0.55 3.36
CA ALA A 119 23.20 -0.59 2.92
C ALA A 119 22.47 -1.59 1.98
N ALA A 120 21.26 -1.32 1.51
CA ALA A 120 20.55 -2.15 0.54
C ALA A 120 20.05 -1.29 -0.63
N GLY A 121 20.97 -0.94 -1.54
CA GLY A 121 20.69 -0.20 -2.78
C GLY A 121 19.85 -0.98 -3.80
N GLY A 122 18.70 -1.50 -3.39
CA GLY A 122 17.67 -1.98 -4.29
C GLY A 122 16.92 -0.78 -4.88
N LYS A 123 16.66 -0.81 -6.19
CA LYS A 123 15.80 0.19 -6.85
C LYS A 123 14.43 0.18 -6.17
N GLU A 124 14.06 1.30 -5.54
CA GLU A 124 12.73 1.49 -4.96
C GLU A 124 11.77 1.97 -6.05
N ASP A 125 10.65 1.25 -6.18
CA ASP A 125 9.55 1.61 -7.06
C ASP A 125 8.51 2.42 -6.26
N PHE A 126 7.88 3.41 -6.89
CA PHE A 126 6.92 4.30 -6.22
C PHE A 126 5.53 4.21 -6.86
N LEU A 127 4.52 3.85 -6.06
CA LEU A 127 3.12 3.94 -6.42
C LEU A 127 2.59 5.28 -5.92
N LYS A 128 1.99 6.07 -6.82
CA LYS A 128 1.56 7.44 -6.56
C LYS A 128 0.05 7.58 -6.71
N ALA A 129 -0.58 8.22 -5.75
CA ALA A 129 -1.94 8.69 -5.90
C ALA A 129 -1.98 9.91 -6.83
N ALA A 130 -2.94 9.93 -7.74
CA ALA A 130 -3.21 11.01 -8.68
C ALA A 130 -4.70 11.33 -8.66
N TRP A 131 -5.03 12.61 -8.66
CA TRP A 131 -6.42 13.06 -8.73
C TRP A 131 -6.95 12.90 -10.16
N GLY A 132 -8.04 12.14 -10.28
CA GLY A 132 -8.88 12.05 -11.45
C GLY A 132 -10.00 13.11 -11.42
N ALA A 133 -10.98 12.94 -12.32
CA ALA A 133 -12.14 13.82 -12.35
C ALA A 133 -12.97 13.69 -11.07
N PHE A 134 -13.63 14.78 -10.68
CA PHE A 134 -14.58 14.81 -9.55
C PHE A 134 -14.00 14.38 -8.19
N GLY A 135 -12.69 14.55 -7.98
CA GLY A 135 -12.04 14.13 -6.73
C GLY A 135 -11.83 12.62 -6.62
N GLU A 136 -11.97 11.86 -7.72
CA GLU A 136 -11.65 10.43 -7.73
C GLU A 136 -10.14 10.22 -7.58
N LEU A 137 -9.70 9.55 -6.51
CA LEU A 137 -8.28 9.22 -6.33
C LEU A 137 -7.92 7.95 -7.10
N LYS A 138 -6.91 8.04 -7.98
CA LYS A 138 -6.39 6.91 -8.78
C LYS A 138 -4.95 6.60 -8.42
N TRP A 139 -4.58 5.33 -8.53
CA TRP A 139 -3.21 4.88 -8.28
C TRP A 139 -2.45 4.72 -9.58
N THR A 140 -1.22 5.22 -9.61
CA THR A 140 -0.36 5.23 -10.80
C THR A 140 1.05 4.74 -10.49
N TYR A 141 1.68 4.14 -11.51
CA TYR A 141 3.10 3.81 -11.53
C TYR A 141 3.67 4.35 -12.84
N ASN A 142 4.68 5.22 -12.76
CA ASN A 142 5.21 5.96 -13.91
C ASN A 142 4.10 6.61 -14.76
N ASP A 143 3.16 7.29 -14.08
CA ASP A 143 2.01 7.99 -14.67
C ASP A 143 1.02 7.09 -15.43
N GLN A 144 1.13 5.76 -15.30
CA GLN A 144 0.16 4.80 -15.82
C GLN A 144 -0.74 4.27 -14.71
N LEU A 145 -2.04 4.12 -15.01
CA LEU A 145 -3.01 3.59 -14.06
C LEU A 145 -2.66 2.17 -13.63
N ILE A 146 -2.73 1.92 -12.33
CA ILE A 146 -2.50 0.62 -11.73
C ILE A 146 -3.78 -0.19 -11.77
N ASN A 147 -3.68 -1.41 -12.31
CA ASN A 147 -4.62 -2.47 -12.01
C ASN A 147 -4.01 -3.37 -10.93
N LEU A 148 -4.76 -3.60 -9.85
CA LEU A 148 -4.27 -4.29 -8.67
C LEU A 148 -3.83 -5.74 -8.96
N ASP A 149 -4.60 -6.48 -9.76
CA ASP A 149 -4.31 -7.87 -10.12
C ASP A 149 -3.01 -7.98 -10.91
N TYR A 150 -2.80 -7.08 -11.88
CA TYR A 150 -1.57 -7.05 -12.67
C TYR A 150 -0.36 -6.63 -11.85
N LEU A 151 -0.53 -5.69 -10.92
CA LEU A 151 0.52 -5.28 -10.00
C LEU A 151 0.95 -6.45 -9.11
N VAL A 152 0.00 -7.14 -8.48
CA VAL A 152 0.28 -8.30 -7.62
C VAL A 152 0.94 -9.40 -8.45
N ARG A 153 0.42 -9.71 -9.64
CA ARG A 153 1.03 -10.69 -10.55
C ARG A 153 2.48 -10.34 -10.87
N TYR A 154 2.77 -9.08 -11.20
CA TYR A 154 4.12 -8.62 -11.53
C TYR A 154 5.09 -8.80 -10.36
N TYR A 155 4.77 -8.21 -9.20
CA TYR A 155 5.66 -8.23 -8.05
C TYR A 155 5.77 -9.63 -7.42
N LEU A 156 4.69 -10.41 -7.33
CA LEU A 156 4.72 -11.76 -6.79
C LEU A 156 5.55 -12.69 -7.68
N SER A 157 5.39 -12.61 -9.01
CA SER A 157 6.18 -13.41 -9.96
C SER A 157 7.68 -13.11 -9.83
N ARG A 158 8.02 -11.83 -9.75
CA ARG A 158 9.41 -11.40 -9.53
C ARG A 158 9.95 -11.86 -8.18
N PHE A 159 9.17 -11.69 -7.11
CA PHE A 159 9.53 -12.13 -5.76
C PHE A 159 9.79 -13.65 -5.71
N ILE A 160 8.93 -14.46 -6.31
CA ILE A 160 9.10 -15.91 -6.36
C ILE A 160 10.38 -16.30 -7.11
N ARG A 161 10.64 -15.67 -8.27
CA ARG A 161 11.83 -15.94 -9.08
C ARG A 161 13.11 -15.59 -8.33
N GLU A 162 13.16 -14.41 -7.71
CA GLU A 162 14.35 -13.93 -7.01
C GLU A 162 14.58 -14.64 -5.68
N SER A 163 13.53 -15.03 -4.96
CA SER A 163 13.63 -15.80 -3.70
C SER A 163 13.91 -17.30 -3.89
N SER A 164 13.94 -17.80 -5.12
CA SER A 164 14.28 -19.21 -5.42
C SER A 164 15.69 -19.39 -5.96
N LYS A 165 16.43 -18.30 -6.16
CA LYS A 165 17.87 -18.33 -6.44
C LYS A 165 18.63 -18.64 -5.17
#